data_AF-K9DIZ3-F1
#
_entry.id   AF-K9DIZ3-F1
#
_cell.length_a   1.000
_cell.length_b   1.000
_cell.length_c   1.000
_cell.angle_alpha   90.00
_cell.angle_beta   90.00
_cell.angle_gamma   90.00
#
_symmetry.space_group_name_H-M   'P 1'
#
loop_
_entity.id
_entity.type
_entity.pdbx_description
1 polymer ?
#
loop_
_entity_poly.entity_id
_entity_poly.type
_entity_poly.pdbx_seq_one_letter_code
_entity_poly.pdbx_strand_id
1 'polypeptide(L)'
;MKKITILLSLVLVFTMAILSGCGSSTSSSDKFIGTWELKENETYYLVSTIEKKSDTTYYLTQYVINQKTGNLTQSHKELTPDEKDKNVLKMSGGSRVIINNEGKLEILKDKSIFTKKSDKILDINEVSPVPLRNK
;
A
#
# COMPACT_ATOMS: atom_id res chain seq x y z
N MET A 1 7.73 -35.89 41.00
CA MET A 1 7.74 -34.62 40.22
C MET A 1 8.41 -34.84 38.85
N LYS A 2 7.76 -35.54 37.90
CA LYS A 2 8.30 -35.79 36.54
C LYS A 2 7.24 -35.77 35.41
N LYS A 3 6.00 -35.37 35.70
CA LYS A 3 4.88 -35.47 34.74
C LYS A 3 4.38 -34.12 34.20
N ILE A 4 4.89 -33.00 34.71
CA ILE A 4 4.40 -31.65 34.34
C ILE A 4 5.22 -31.06 33.19
N THR A 5 6.44 -31.53 32.95
CA THR A 5 7.37 -30.90 32.00
C THR A 5 7.05 -31.22 30.52
N ILE A 6 6.22 -32.22 30.23
CA ILE A 6 5.93 -32.65 28.84
C ILE A 6 4.72 -31.89 28.24
N LEU A 7 3.79 -31.41 29.08
CA LEU A 7 2.63 -30.66 28.59
C LEU A 7 2.98 -29.22 28.20
N LEU A 8 3.99 -28.62 28.81
CA LEU A 8 4.35 -27.22 28.56
C LEU A 8 5.04 -27.01 27.20
N SER A 9 5.78 -28.02 26.73
CA SER A 9 6.48 -27.98 25.43
C SER A 9 5.55 -28.08 24.22
N LEU A 10 4.34 -28.65 24.38
CA LEU A 10 3.40 -28.80 23.27
C LEU A 10 2.59 -27.53 22.98
N VAL A 11 2.36 -26.70 24.01
CA VAL A 11 1.63 -25.42 23.88
C VAL A 11 2.49 -24.36 23.16
N LEU A 12 3.81 -24.40 23.35
CA LEU A 12 4.74 -23.41 22.77
C LEU A 12 4.95 -23.55 21.26
N VAL A 13 4.76 -24.75 20.69
CA VAL A 13 4.89 -24.98 19.25
C VAL A 13 3.65 -24.49 18.49
N PHE A 14 2.47 -24.49 19.11
CA PHE A 14 1.25 -23.96 18.51
C PHE A 14 1.21 -22.43 18.46
N THR A 15 1.89 -21.73 19.37
CA THR A 15 1.90 -20.25 19.39
C THR A 15 2.80 -19.63 18.32
N MET A 16 3.80 -20.36 17.79
CA MET A 16 4.62 -19.85 16.67
C MET A 16 3.92 -19.99 15.31
N ALA A 17 3.02 -20.97 15.15
CA ALA A 17 2.21 -21.10 13.94
C ALA A 17 1.15 -19.99 13.80
N ILE A 18 0.73 -19.38 14.91
CA ILE A 18 -0.23 -18.26 14.91
C ILE A 18 0.45 -16.94 14.54
N LEU A 19 1.74 -16.78 14.83
CA LEU A 19 2.52 -15.57 14.46
C LEU A 19 2.99 -15.56 13.01
N SER A 20 3.01 -16.71 12.34
CA SER A 20 3.26 -16.82 10.90
C SER A 20 1.98 -17.00 10.07
N GLY A 21 0.82 -17.12 10.73
CA GLY A 21 -0.50 -17.32 10.11
C GLY A 21 -1.38 -16.07 10.01
N CYS A 22 -0.97 -14.93 10.58
CA CYS A 22 -1.68 -13.65 10.45
C CYS A 22 -1.15 -12.88 9.23
N GLY A 23 -1.38 -13.35 8.00
CA GLY A 23 -0.85 -12.61 6.86
C GLY A 23 -1.28 -12.98 5.44
N SER A 24 -2.09 -14.03 5.21
CA SER A 24 -2.35 -14.44 3.80
C SER A 24 -3.78 -14.87 3.50
N SER A 25 -4.76 -14.31 4.20
CA SER A 25 -6.17 -14.41 3.79
C SER A 25 -6.87 -13.06 3.84
N THR A 26 -6.13 -11.97 3.63
CA THR A 26 -6.73 -10.77 3.05
C THR A 26 -7.24 -11.16 1.67
N SER A 27 -8.53 -10.96 1.44
CA SER A 27 -9.14 -11.12 0.14
C SER A 27 -8.25 -10.46 -0.92
N SER A 28 -8.16 -11.01 -2.14
CA SER A 28 -7.26 -10.48 -3.19
C SER A 28 -7.47 -8.99 -3.49
N SER A 29 -8.59 -8.40 -3.03
CA SER A 29 -8.89 -6.98 -3.05
C SER A 29 -8.12 -6.13 -2.04
N ASP A 30 -7.86 -6.63 -0.83
CA ASP A 30 -7.35 -5.77 0.25
C ASP A 30 -5.85 -5.49 0.12
N LYS A 31 -5.13 -6.32 -0.64
CA LYS A 31 -3.69 -6.12 -0.91
C LYS A 31 -3.39 -4.78 -1.59
N PHE A 32 -4.37 -4.21 -2.30
CA PHE A 32 -4.24 -2.94 -2.98
C PHE A 32 -4.44 -1.75 -2.04
N ILE A 33 -4.92 -1.95 -0.81
CA ILE A 33 -5.19 -0.84 0.11
C ILE A 33 -3.88 -0.40 0.79
N GLY A 34 -3.65 0.91 0.85
CA GLY A 34 -2.57 1.49 1.67
C GLY A 34 -1.92 2.74 1.07
N THR A 35 -0.71 3.02 1.54
CA THR A 35 0.11 4.17 1.15
C THR A 35 1.49 3.71 0.71
N TRP A 36 1.97 4.28 -0.40
CA TRP A 36 3.29 4.06 -0.97
C TRP A 36 3.98 5.39 -1.27
N GLU A 37 5.31 5.40 -1.23
CA GLU A 37 6.14 6.57 -1.48
C GLU A 37 7.17 6.31 -2.58
N LEU A 38 7.49 7.36 -3.33
CA LEU A 38 8.60 7.40 -4.28
C LEU A 38 9.37 8.69 -4.02
N LYS A 39 10.62 8.54 -3.58
CA LYS A 39 11.57 9.65 -3.54
C LYS A 39 12.20 9.79 -4.92
N GLU A 40 11.60 10.60 -5.77
CA GLU A 40 12.04 10.78 -7.16
C GLU A 40 13.39 11.51 -7.22
N ASN A 41 13.57 12.55 -6.41
CA ASN A 41 14.83 13.28 -6.27
C ASN A 41 14.81 14.13 -4.98
N GLU A 42 15.80 15.01 -4.80
CA GLU A 42 15.88 15.94 -3.66
C GLU A 42 14.80 17.04 -3.69
N THR A 43 14.12 17.22 -4.83
CA THR A 43 13.13 18.30 -5.01
C THR A 43 11.70 17.78 -4.86
N TYR A 44 11.39 16.59 -5.35
CA TYR A 44 10.03 16.04 -5.36
C TYR A 44 9.94 14.74 -4.57
N TYR A 45 8.93 14.70 -3.71
CA TYR A 45 8.53 13.52 -2.95
C TYR A 45 7.10 13.15 -3.35
N LEU A 46 6.92 11.93 -3.84
CA LEU A 46 5.65 11.46 -4.38
C LEU A 46 5.05 10.46 -3.40
N VAL A 47 3.76 10.60 -3.15
CA VAL A 47 2.98 9.66 -2.35
C VAL A 47 1.81 9.18 -3.17
N SER A 48 1.56 7.88 -3.18
CA SER A 48 0.37 7.28 -3.78
C SER A 48 -0.41 6.54 -2.69
N THR A 49 -1.71 6.82 -2.59
CA THR A 49 -2.63 6.07 -1.73
C THR A 49 -3.64 5.34 -2.61
N ILE A 50 -3.96 4.10 -2.27
CA ILE A 50 -5.07 3.38 -2.91
C ILE A 50 -6.07 3.01 -1.83
N GLU A 51 -7.30 3.51 -1.97
CA GLU A 51 -8.41 3.27 -1.06
C GLU A 51 -9.51 2.47 -1.78
N LYS A 52 -10.08 1.47 -1.12
CA LYS A 52 -11.25 0.74 -1.64
C LYS A 52 -12.53 1.53 -1.32
N LYS A 53 -13.33 1.84 -2.34
CA LYS A 53 -14.62 2.55 -2.20
C LYS A 53 -15.83 1.64 -2.32
N SER A 54 -15.71 0.57 -3.10
CA SER A 54 -16.71 -0.49 -3.23
C SER A 54 -16.00 -1.81 -3.55
N ASP A 55 -16.77 -2.88 -3.78
CA ASP A 55 -16.19 -4.17 -4.18
C ASP A 55 -15.43 -4.13 -5.51
N THR A 56 -15.78 -3.20 -6.40
CA THR A 56 -15.24 -3.10 -7.75
C THR A 56 -14.54 -1.76 -8.02
N THR A 57 -14.57 -0.83 -7.07
CA THR A 57 -14.03 0.52 -7.26
C THR A 57 -12.98 0.84 -6.20
N TYR A 58 -11.81 1.26 -6.66
CA TYR A 58 -10.73 1.79 -5.84
C TYR A 58 -10.37 3.18 -6.33
N TYR A 59 -9.83 3.99 -5.44
CA TYR A 59 -9.34 5.33 -5.72
C TYR A 59 -7.84 5.41 -5.49
N LEU A 60 -7.11 5.72 -6.55
CA LEU A 60 -5.71 6.11 -6.49
C LEU A 60 -5.64 7.64 -6.32
N THR A 61 -5.09 8.09 -5.21
CA THR A 61 -4.73 9.51 -5.02
C THR A 61 -3.22 9.63 -5.05
N GLN A 62 -2.72 10.51 -5.91
CA GLN A 62 -1.29 10.80 -6.02
C GLN A 62 -1.02 12.22 -5.58
N TYR A 63 -0.05 12.36 -4.69
CA TYR A 63 0.45 13.62 -4.16
C TYR A 63 1.87 13.84 -4.66
N VAL A 64 2.15 15.04 -5.15
CA VAL A 64 3.49 15.49 -5.51
C VAL A 64 3.83 16.67 -4.61
N ILE A 65 4.81 16.47 -3.74
CA ILE A 65 5.28 17.47 -2.78
C ILE A 65 6.60 18.04 -3.27
N ASN A 66 6.64 19.36 -3.47
CA ASN A 66 7.90 20.07 -3.64
C ASN A 66 8.55 20.28 -2.27
N GLN A 67 9.64 19.55 -2.02
CA GLN A 67 10.34 19.55 -0.73
C GLN A 67 10.98 20.89 -0.38
N LYS A 68 11.25 21.77 -1.37
CA LYS A 68 11.84 23.08 -1.13
C LYS A 68 10.81 24.13 -0.71
N THR A 69 9.60 24.04 -1.26
CA THR A 69 8.56 25.06 -1.06
C THR A 69 7.40 24.61 -0.19
N GLY A 70 7.27 23.30 0.05
CA GLY A 70 6.10 22.68 0.68
C GLY A 70 4.85 22.70 -0.19
N ASN A 71 4.95 23.09 -1.47
CA ASN A 71 3.81 23.11 -2.37
C ASN A 71 3.35 21.68 -2.66
N LEU A 72 2.04 21.46 -2.60
CA LEU A 72 1.40 20.19 -2.87
C LEU A 72 0.54 20.26 -4.13
N THR A 73 0.69 19.27 -4.99
CA THR A 73 -0.27 18.97 -6.06
C THR A 73 -0.89 17.60 -5.78
N GLN A 74 -2.22 17.50 -5.93
CA GLN A 74 -2.97 16.26 -5.79
C GLN A 74 -3.66 15.92 -7.10
N SER A 75 -3.65 14.64 -7.46
CA SER A 75 -4.47 14.08 -8.52
C SER A 75 -5.17 12.83 -8.04
N HIS A 76 -6.28 12.51 -8.68
CA HIS A 76 -7.15 11.41 -8.27
C HIS A 76 -7.62 10.63 -9.48
N LYS A 77 -7.60 9.30 -9.39
CA LYS A 77 -8.00 8.40 -10.46
C LYS A 77 -8.76 7.21 -9.92
N GLU A 78 -9.83 6.88 -10.61
CA GLU A 78 -10.57 5.66 -10.35
C GLU A 78 -9.84 4.45 -10.94
N LEU A 79 -9.81 3.37 -10.17
CA LEU A 79 -9.33 2.06 -10.57
C LEU A 79 -10.43 1.01 -10.43
N THR A 80 -10.44 0.05 -11.35
CA THR A 80 -11.32 -1.13 -11.31
C THR A 80 -10.52 -2.41 -11.51
N PRO A 81 -10.90 -3.56 -10.93
CA PRO A 81 -10.23 -4.83 -11.20
C PRO A 81 -10.16 -5.16 -12.70
N ASP A 82 -9.03 -5.69 -13.17
CA ASP A 82 -8.95 -6.23 -14.52
C ASP A 82 -9.76 -7.54 -14.59
N GLU A 83 -10.67 -7.61 -15.57
CA GLU A 83 -11.51 -8.78 -15.82
C GLU A 83 -10.68 -10.06 -16.09
N LYS A 84 -9.47 -9.90 -16.64
CA LYS A 84 -8.58 -11.02 -16.99
C LYS A 84 -7.67 -11.44 -15.84
N ASP A 85 -7.36 -10.51 -14.93
CA ASP A 85 -6.48 -10.77 -13.79
C ASP A 85 -6.87 -9.90 -12.59
N LYS A 86 -7.43 -10.55 -11.56
CA LYS A 86 -7.85 -9.88 -10.31
C LYS A 86 -6.67 -9.30 -9.52
N ASN A 87 -5.43 -9.63 -9.90
CA ASN A 87 -4.21 -9.05 -9.32
C ASN A 87 -3.78 -7.74 -9.98
N VAL A 88 -4.56 -7.25 -10.95
CA VAL A 88 -4.33 -5.99 -11.66
C VAL A 88 -5.53 -5.08 -11.47
N LEU A 89 -5.27 -3.79 -11.23
CA LEU A 89 -6.28 -2.74 -11.33
C LEU A 89 -6.08 -1.96 -12.63
N LYS A 90 -7.15 -1.77 -13.41
CA LYS A 90 -7.21 -0.88 -14.57
C LYS A 90 -7.47 0.55 -14.07
N MET A 91 -6.68 1.50 -14.55
CA MET A 91 -6.84 2.92 -14.24
C MET A 91 -7.65 3.60 -15.34
N SER A 92 -8.54 4.54 -14.96
CA SER A 92 -9.19 5.42 -15.94
C SER A 92 -8.13 6.15 -16.79
N GLY A 93 -8.23 6.03 -18.12
CA GLY A 93 -7.21 6.50 -19.06
C GLY A 93 -6.18 5.45 -19.54
N GLY A 94 -6.40 4.16 -19.23
CA GLY A 94 -5.78 3.02 -19.92
C GLY A 94 -4.45 2.50 -19.36
N SER A 95 -3.98 3.04 -18.24
CA SER A 95 -2.86 2.44 -17.51
C SER A 95 -3.34 1.32 -16.60
N ARG A 96 -2.40 0.57 -16.03
CA ARG A 96 -2.65 -0.52 -15.09
C ARG A 96 -1.77 -0.37 -13.87
N VAL A 97 -2.25 -0.88 -12.76
CA VAL A 97 -1.62 -0.84 -11.46
C VAL A 97 -1.52 -2.25 -10.90
N ILE A 98 -0.36 -2.61 -10.37
CA ILE A 98 -0.13 -3.90 -9.69
C ILE A 98 0.59 -3.70 -8.37
N ILE A 99 0.42 -4.65 -7.45
CA ILE A 99 1.28 -4.81 -6.29
C ILE A 99 2.17 -6.01 -6.55
N ASN A 100 3.48 -5.80 -6.58
CA ASN A 100 4.42 -6.88 -6.84
C ASN A 100 4.68 -7.74 -5.60
N ASN A 101 5.48 -8.78 -5.75
CA ASN A 101 5.74 -9.75 -4.68
C ASN A 101 6.51 -9.16 -3.48
N GLU A 102 7.14 -7.99 -3.64
CA GLU A 102 7.81 -7.25 -2.56
C GLU A 102 6.87 -6.24 -1.88
N GLY A 103 5.59 -6.19 -2.26
CA GLY A 103 4.62 -5.23 -1.76
C GLY A 103 4.74 -3.83 -2.38
N LYS A 104 5.58 -3.65 -3.39
CA LYS A 104 5.73 -2.37 -4.10
C LYS A 104 4.57 -2.14 -5.06
N LEU A 105 4.18 -0.88 -5.20
CA LEU A 105 3.16 -0.43 -6.12
C LEU A 105 3.81 -0.08 -7.46
N GLU A 106 3.34 -0.69 -8.56
CA GLU A 106 3.82 -0.38 -9.90
C GLU A 106 2.71 0.21 -10.76
N ILE A 107 2.98 1.38 -11.35
CA ILE A 107 2.10 2.02 -12.34
C ILE A 107 2.72 1.78 -13.72
N LEU A 108 2.14 0.84 -14.48
CA LEU A 108 2.81 0.21 -15.62
C LEU A 108 3.10 1.18 -16.78
N LYS A 109 2.18 2.12 -17.08
CA LYS A 109 2.38 3.08 -18.17
C LYS A 109 3.55 4.03 -17.90
N ASP A 110 3.69 4.46 -16.65
CA ASP A 110 4.67 5.47 -16.24
C ASP A 110 5.97 4.82 -15.73
N LYS A 111 6.03 3.47 -15.70
CA LYS A 111 7.15 2.67 -15.17
C LYS A 111 7.60 3.12 -13.78
N SER A 112 6.67 3.64 -12.99
CA SER A 112 6.93 4.16 -11.65
C SER A 112 6.72 3.05 -10.63
N ILE A 113 7.69 2.88 -9.73
CA ILE A 113 7.68 1.86 -8.68
C ILE A 113 7.76 2.58 -7.32
N PHE A 114 6.75 2.41 -6.48
CA PHE A 114 6.66 3.04 -5.17
C PHE A 114 6.87 2.00 -4.07
N THR A 115 7.57 2.40 -3.01
CA THR A 115 7.84 1.56 -1.85
C THR A 115 6.67 1.65 -0.87
N LYS A 116 6.25 0.51 -0.31
CA LYS A 116 5.16 0.46 0.67
C LYS A 116 5.56 1.24 1.93
N LYS A 117 4.68 2.15 2.36
CA LYS A 117 4.84 2.92 3.59
C LYS A 117 3.93 2.41 4.70
N SER A 118 2.69 2.07 4.36
CA SER A 118 1.67 1.63 5.31
C SER A 118 0.57 0.83 4.63
N ASP A 119 -0.02 -0.13 5.34
CA ASP A 119 -1.24 -0.83 4.93
C ASP A 119 -2.50 0.01 5.14
N LYS A 120 -2.38 1.14 5.85
CA LYS A 120 -3.45 2.13 6.04
C LYS A 120 -3.31 3.27 5.04
N ILE A 121 -4.41 3.96 4.82
CA ILE A 121 -4.42 5.25 4.11
C ILE A 121 -3.94 6.31 5.11
N LEU A 122 -2.75 6.85 4.89
CA LEU A 122 -2.20 7.94 5.68
C LEU A 122 -2.62 9.30 5.10
N ASP A 123 -2.88 10.26 5.96
CA ASP A 123 -3.08 11.65 5.55
C ASP A 123 -1.76 12.22 5.03
N ILE A 124 -1.85 13.12 4.04
CA ILE A 124 -0.65 13.71 3.42
C ILE A 124 0.21 14.49 4.43
N ASN A 125 -0.39 15.04 5.49
CA ASN A 125 0.33 15.69 6.58
C ASN A 125 1.12 14.71 7.45
N GLU A 126 0.72 13.44 7.52
CA GLU A 126 1.41 12.40 8.30
C GLU A 126 2.64 11.85 7.57
N VAL A 127 2.66 11.94 6.24
CA VAL A 127 3.73 11.37 5.40
C VAL A 127 4.63 12.41 4.75
N SER A 128 4.23 13.68 4.73
CA SER A 128 5.03 14.72 4.12
C SER A 128 6.37 14.86 4.85
N PRO A 129 7.51 14.89 4.11
CA PRO A 129 8.82 15.08 4.71
C PRO A 129 9.08 16.53 5.13
N VAL A 130 8.19 17.46 4.75
CA VAL A 130 8.30 18.90 5.03
C VAL A 130 6.93 19.48 5.41
N PRO A 131 6.88 20.63 6.12
CA PRO A 131 5.62 21.33 6.34
C PRO A 131 4.95 21.69 5.00
N LEU A 132 3.68 21.32 4.86
CA LEU A 132 2.91 21.62 3.67
C LEU A 132 2.39 23.06 3.71
N ARG A 133 2.43 23.72 2.55
CA ARG A 133 1.87 25.06 2.40
C ARG A 133 0.41 24.91 1.98
N ASN A 134 -0.50 25.00 2.94
CA ASN A 134 -1.93 25.01 2.66
C ASN A 134 -2.25 26.20 1.73
N LYS A 135 -2.91 25.93 0.61
CA LYS A 135 -3.52 26.98 -0.23
C LYS A 135 -4.91 27.30 0.30
#